data_AF-A0A353FFE5-F1
#
_entry.id   AF-A0A353FFE5-F1
#
_cell.length_a   1.000
_cell.length_b   1.000
_cell.length_c   1.000
_cell.angle_alpha   90.00
_cell.angle_beta   90.00
_cell.angle_gamma   90.00
#
_symmetry.space_group_name_H-M   'P 1'
#
loop_
_entity.id
_entity.type
_entity.pdbx_description
1 polymer ?
#
loop_
_entity_poly.entity_id
_entity_poly.type
_entity_poly.pdbx_seq_one_letter_code
_entity_poly.pdbx_strand_id
1 'polypeptide(L)' 'MEKQTFVFEKRNYIMMIAGIALMIIGYLLMIGGGSENPEVFNPEIFAPRRVTWAPILIMIGLLVEIFAIMYHPTDD' A
#
# COMPACT_ATOMS: atom_id res chain seq x y z
N MET A 1 -21.98 -29.40 -5.49
CA MET A 1 -20.93 -28.52 -4.94
C MET A 1 -20.26 -27.83 -6.11
N GLU A 2 -20.45 -26.52 -6.27
CA GLU A 2 -19.71 -25.76 -7.27
C GLU A 2 -18.22 -25.80 -6.92
N LYS A 3 -17.37 -26.14 -7.90
CA LYS A 3 -15.92 -26.04 -7.74
C LYS A 3 -15.58 -24.55 -7.71
N GLN A 4 -15.18 -24.07 -6.54
CA GLN A 4 -14.58 -22.73 -6.38
C GLN A 4 -13.34 -22.67 -7.27
N THR A 5 -13.46 -22.02 -8.43
CA THR A 5 -12.35 -21.72 -9.30
C THR A 5 -11.75 -20.42 -8.80
N PHE A 6 -10.62 -20.51 -8.11
CA PHE A 6 -9.88 -19.32 -7.73
C PHE A 6 -9.41 -18.61 -8.99
N VAL A 7 -9.67 -17.31 -9.08
CA VAL A 7 -9.31 -16.50 -10.26
C VAL A 7 -7.79 -16.37 -10.40
N PHE A 8 -7.08 -16.37 -9.28
CA PHE A 8 -5.63 -16.27 -9.22
C PHE A 8 -5.01 -17.45 -8.47
N GLU A 9 -3.73 -17.71 -8.72
CA GLU A 9 -3.00 -18.70 -7.94
C GLU A 9 -2.64 -18.20 -6.54
N LYS A 10 -2.29 -19.13 -5.65
CA LYS A 10 -1.84 -18.83 -4.28
C LYS A 10 -0.70 -17.79 -4.26
N ARG A 11 0.23 -17.85 -5.22
CA ARG A 11 1.37 -16.94 -5.29
C ARG A 11 0.94 -15.50 -5.56
N ASN A 12 -0.02 -15.28 -6.45
CA ASN A 12 -0.60 -13.97 -6.73
C ASN A 12 -1.25 -13.39 -5.48
N TYR A 13 -2.07 -14.17 -4.77
CA TYR A 13 -2.70 -13.71 -3.54
C TYR A 13 -1.67 -13.31 -2.47
N ILE A 14 -0.55 -14.04 -2.33
CA ILE A 14 0.52 -13.66 -1.40
C ILE A 14 1.15 -12.31 -1.80
N MET A 15 1.39 -12.09 -3.09
CA MET A 15 1.92 -10.81 -3.58
C MET A 15 0.94 -9.65 -3.38
N MET A 16 -0.36 -9.87 -3.56
CA MET A 16 -1.40 -8.87 -3.27
C MET A 16 -1.45 -8.55 -1.76
N ILE A 17 -1.40 -9.55 -0.88
CA ILE A 17 -1.38 -9.26 0.57
C ILE A 17 -0.14 -8.43 0.95
N ALA A 18 1.00 -8.68 0.31
CA ALA A 18 2.20 -7.88 0.51
C ALA A 18 2.05 -6.44 -0.02
N GLY A 19 1.45 -6.25 -1.20
CA GLY A 19 1.15 -4.91 -1.77
C GLY A 19 0.24 -4.09 -0.86
N ILE A 20 -0.85 -4.69 -0.39
CA ILE A 20 -1.77 -4.10 0.60
C ILE A 20 -1.03 -3.73 1.89
N ALA A 21 -0.19 -4.62 2.43
CA ALA A 21 0.56 -4.34 3.65
C ALA A 21 1.50 -3.13 3.49
N LEU A 22 2.17 -3.00 2.34
CA LEU A 22 3.01 -1.85 2.03
C LEU A 22 2.20 -0.54 1.98
N MET A 23 1.02 -0.57 1.36
CA MET A 23 0.13 0.60 1.33
C MET A 23 -0.33 0.99 2.74
N ILE A 24 -0.70 0.02 3.57
CA ILE A 24 -1.09 0.26 4.97
C ILE A 24 0.06 0.93 5.72
N ILE A 25 1.29 0.43 5.59
CA ILE A 25 2.48 1.04 6.22
C ILE A 25 2.67 2.48 5.73
N GLY A 26 2.52 2.73 4.42
CA GLY A 26 2.60 4.07 3.86
C GLY A 26 1.56 5.03 4.46
N TYR A 27 0.31 4.59 4.60
CA TYR A 27 -0.73 5.39 5.26
C TYR A 27 -0.47 5.59 6.76
N LEU A 28 0.05 4.58 7.47
CA LEU A 28 0.42 4.71 8.88
C LEU A 28 1.51 5.78 9.08
N LEU A 29 2.47 5.88 8.16
CA LEU A 29 3.51 6.91 8.22
C LEU A 29 2.97 8.35 8.07
N MET A 30 1.78 8.52 7.47
CA MET A 30 1.11 9.82 7.35
C MET A 30 0.48 10.29 8.66
N ILE A 31 0.32 9.42 9.66
CA ILE A 31 -0.34 9.76 10.93
C ILE A 31 0.41 10.88 11.68
N GLY A 32 -0.37 11.82 12.23
CA GLY A 32 0.10 12.96 13.03
C GLY A 32 0.44 14.20 12.21
N GLY A 33 0.98 15.24 12.86
CA GLY A 33 1.25 16.53 12.22
C GLY A 33 0.02 17.43 12.11
N GLY A 34 -1.12 16.98 12.65
CA GLY A 34 -2.23 17.87 12.96
C GLY A 34 -1.83 18.86 14.05
N SER A 35 -2.42 20.06 14.01
CA SER A 35 -2.33 21.02 15.11
C SER A 35 -3.45 20.77 16.11
N GLU A 36 -3.16 20.83 17.40
CA GLU A 36 -4.18 20.77 18.45
C GLU A 36 -5.02 22.05 18.50
N ASN A 37 -4.47 23.18 18.02
CA ASN A 37 -5.16 24.44 17.87
C ASN A 37 -5.21 24.84 16.38
N PRO A 38 -6.40 24.89 15.74
CA PRO A 38 -6.55 25.23 14.32
C PRO A 38 -5.94 26.58 13.91
N GLU A 39 -5.78 27.51 14.85
CA GLU A 39 -5.20 28.84 14.61
C GLU A 39 -3.66 28.83 14.57
N VAL A 40 -3.03 27.73 15.00
CA VAL A 40 -1.58 27.57 15.04
C VAL A 40 -1.15 26.55 13.99
N PHE A 41 -0.28 26.96 13.07
CA PHE A 41 0.27 26.07 12.05
C PHE A 41 1.33 25.13 12.65
N ASN A 42 1.14 23.81 12.49
CA ASN A 42 2.13 22.79 12.90
C ASN A 42 3.05 22.42 11.71
N PRO A 43 4.33 22.84 11.70
CA PRO A 43 5.25 22.55 10.59
C PRO A 43 5.58 21.07 10.43
N GLU A 44 5.31 20.23 11.43
CA GLU A 44 5.53 18.79 11.33
C GLU A 44 4.67 18.13 10.24
N ILE A 45 3.58 18.76 9.79
CA ILE A 45 2.79 18.27 8.67
C ILE A 45 3.64 18.09 7.40
N PHE A 46 4.67 18.92 7.23
CA PHE A 46 5.62 18.87 6.10
C PHE A 46 6.86 18.02 6.40
N ALA A 47 6.85 17.20 7.45
CA ALA A 47 7.94 16.27 7.71
C ALA A 47 8.22 15.40 6.47
N PRO A 48 9.50 15.23 6.05
CA PRO A 48 9.86 14.42 4.88
C PRO A 48 9.31 12.99 4.92
N ARG A 49 9.13 12.45 6.13
CA ARG A 49 8.45 11.17 6.38
C ARG A 49 7.05 11.11 5.75
N ARG A 50 6.26 12.18 5.90
CA ARG A 50 4.85 12.25 5.48
C ARG A 50 4.70 12.67 4.03
N VAL A 51 5.53 13.61 3.57
CA VAL A 51 5.41 14.18 2.22
C VAL A 51 6.12 13.33 1.16
N THR A 52 7.21 12.65 1.51
CA THR A 52 8.04 11.92 0.55
C THR A 52 7.97 10.42 0.77
N TRP A 53 8.33 9.94 1.97
CA TRP A 53 8.46 8.50 2.21
C TRP A 53 7.12 7.77 2.21
N ALA A 54 6.10 8.34 2.84
CA ALA A 54 4.76 7.74 2.87
C ALA A 54 4.17 7.57 1.45
N PRO A 55 4.10 8.60 0.58
CA PRO A 55 3.59 8.44 -0.78
C PRO A 55 4.40 7.46 -1.63
N ILE A 56 5.72 7.44 -1.49
CA ILE A 56 6.58 6.47 -2.21
C ILE A 56 6.23 5.04 -1.81
N LEU A 57 6.05 4.75 -0.51
CA LEU A 57 5.65 3.42 -0.05
C LEU A 57 4.28 2.99 -0.57
N ILE A 58 3.30 3.91 -0.58
CA ILE A 58 1.97 3.66 -1.16
C ILE A 58 2.09 3.35 -2.65
N MET A 59 2.89 4.12 -3.38
CA MET A 59 3.13 3.92 -4.82
C MET A 59 3.80 2.57 -5.10
N ILE A 60 4.79 2.16 -4.30
CA ILE A 60 5.41 0.83 -4.42
C ILE A 60 4.36 -0.26 -4.16
N GLY A 61 3.53 -0.12 -3.13
CA GLY A 61 2.43 -1.05 -2.87
C GLY A 61 1.47 -1.19 -4.05
N LEU A 62 1.09 -0.07 -4.68
CA LEU A 62 0.29 -0.05 -5.92
C LEU A 62 0.98 -0.77 -7.09
N LEU A 63 2.27 -0.55 -7.29
CA LEU A 63 3.04 -1.24 -8.33
C LEU A 63 3.11 -2.76 -8.07
N VAL A 64 3.23 -3.17 -6.81
CA VAL A 64 3.18 -4.58 -6.41
C VAL A 64 1.81 -5.18 -6.70
N GLU A 65 0.71 -4.48 -6.43
CA GLU A 65 -0.64 -4.95 -6.80
C GLU A 65 -0.80 -5.12 -8.32
N ILE A 66 -0.38 -4.13 -9.09
CA ILE A 66 -0.42 -4.19 -10.56
C ILE A 66 0.36 -5.42 -11.04
N PHE A 67 1.58 -5.61 -10.52
CA PHE A 67 2.38 -6.78 -10.85
C PHE A 67 1.71 -8.08 -10.41
N ALA A 68 1.16 -8.15 -9.20
CA ALA A 68 0.53 -9.34 -8.66
C ALA A 68 -0.71 -9.76 -9.45
N ILE A 69 -1.49 -8.80 -9.96
CA ILE A 69 -2.68 -9.06 -10.79
C ILE A 69 -2.27 -9.45 -12.21
N MET A 70 -1.27 -8.77 -12.78
CA MET A 70 -0.83 -9.03 -14.16
C MET A 70 -0.01 -10.31 -14.27
N TYR A 71 0.66 -10.75 -13.20
CA TYR A 71 1.49 -11.94 -13.19
C TYR A 71 0.63 -13.18 -13.49
N HIS A 72 0.71 -13.67 -14.72
CA HIS A 72 0.19 -14.98 -15.06
C HIS A 72 1.36 -15.96 -14.92
N PRO A 73 1.35 -16.84 -13.90
CA PRO A 73 2.26 -17.97 -13.89
C PRO A 73 1.98 -18.76 -15.18
N THR A 74 2.96 -18.81 -16.07
CA THR A 74 2.89 -19.70 -17.22
C THR A 74 3.17 -21.09 -16.68
N ASP A 75 2.27 -22.03 -16.93
CA ASP A 75 2.45 -23.44 -16.57
C ASP A 75 3.81 -23.92 -17.13
N ASP A 76 4.72 -24.35 -16.25
CA ASP A 76 5.76 -25.33 -16.58
C ASP A 76 5.16 -26.74 -16.37
#